data_AF-A0A2T3IFN9-F1
#
_entry.id   AF-A0A2T3IFN9-F1
#
_cell.length_a   1.000
_cell.length_b   1.000
_cell.length_c   1.000
_cell.angle_alpha   90.00
_cell.angle_beta   90.00
_cell.angle_gamma   90.00
#
_symmetry.space_group_name_H-M   'P 1'
#
loop_
_entity.id
_entity.type
_entity.pdbx_description
1 polymer ?
#
loop_
_entity_poly.entity_id
_entity_poly.type
_entity_poly.pdbx_seq_one_letter_code
_entity_poly.pdbx_strand_id
1 'polypeptide(L)'
;MNYTQSLAYQAIMATKVEFQKIVDTNGANLNVDNELTYMSQWLENTGPNVWANIDANSVYYAALQAARVGLTLCPFNKLALFVVRNDGMNAYAEYMPTYHGYIKLACDSGLVQQITSSCVFRDDNFTYHGAFKLPDHSAKTLSDRIEDRGELDGSFAIAILNSGVVFCEKLSADELNEIQEKMRMSLNFTVWDSVFVHQMYRKSAIRRLMRLLLPQLAEQSESESYIQRLNGAMAGEDSMWDKIQGSVGRQHVIDNNMPPTPPSNVQAAPSVASSTPQNSVTNNNGVNIHNIQKLHKINHKNVVSENTDLMAKLVKNESDVRVFETPSSTNKMPTKGLGEW
;
A
#
# COMPACT_ATOMS: atom_id res chain seq x y z
N MET A 1 -14.04 -20.60 -17.16
CA MET A 1 -13.27 -19.54 -17.83
C MET A 1 -11.80 -19.77 -17.50
N ASN A 2 -10.89 -19.71 -18.48
CA ASN A 2 -9.45 -19.81 -18.19
C ASN A 2 -8.96 -18.42 -17.73
N TYR A 3 -8.06 -18.34 -16.74
CA TYR A 3 -7.59 -17.05 -16.23
C TYR A 3 -6.85 -16.24 -17.32
N THR A 4 -6.22 -16.91 -18.28
CA THR A 4 -5.56 -16.28 -19.43
C THR A 4 -6.51 -15.54 -20.36
N GLN A 5 -7.82 -15.81 -20.27
CA GLN A 5 -8.87 -15.09 -21.00
C GLN A 5 -9.48 -13.93 -20.20
N SER A 6 -9.04 -13.73 -18.94
CA SER A 6 -9.55 -12.64 -18.11
C SER A 6 -9.05 -11.28 -18.59
N LEU A 7 -9.86 -10.24 -18.39
CA LEU A 7 -9.44 -8.85 -18.64
C LEU A 7 -8.22 -8.45 -17.79
N ALA A 8 -8.12 -8.99 -16.57
CA ALA A 8 -6.99 -8.76 -15.69
C ALA A 8 -5.67 -9.33 -16.26
N TYR A 9 -5.70 -10.53 -16.84
CA TYR A 9 -4.54 -11.11 -17.49
C TYR A 9 -4.15 -10.33 -18.76
N GLN A 10 -5.13 -9.95 -19.57
CA GLN A 10 -4.89 -9.10 -20.75
C GLN A 10 -4.28 -7.75 -20.37
N ALA A 11 -4.72 -7.16 -19.24
CA ALA A 11 -4.14 -5.93 -18.72
C ALA A 11 -2.67 -6.10 -18.33
N ILE A 12 -2.28 -7.21 -17.70
CA ILE A 12 -0.86 -7.51 -17.41
C ILE A 12 -0.07 -7.55 -18.73
N MET A 13 -0.53 -8.32 -19.72
CA MET A 13 0.17 -8.47 -21.00
C MET A 13 0.29 -7.13 -21.76
N ALA A 14 -0.76 -6.30 -21.71
CA ALA A 14 -0.76 -4.97 -22.33
C ALA A 14 0.28 -4.01 -21.72
N THR A 15 0.72 -4.24 -20.48
CA THR A 15 1.74 -3.38 -19.84
C THR A 15 3.14 -3.58 -20.40
N LYS A 16 3.43 -4.70 -21.08
CA LYS A 16 4.79 -5.12 -21.46
C LYS A 16 5.64 -4.01 -22.09
N VAL A 17 5.08 -3.33 -23.10
CA VAL A 17 5.80 -2.28 -23.85
C VAL A 17 6.13 -1.09 -22.95
N GLU A 18 5.18 -0.65 -22.15
CA GLU A 18 5.36 0.52 -21.28
C GLU A 18 6.22 0.19 -20.05
N PHE A 19 6.06 -1.01 -19.50
CA PHE A 19 6.89 -1.54 -18.43
C PHE A 19 8.37 -1.56 -18.84
N GLN A 20 8.67 -2.05 -20.05
CA GLN A 20 10.04 -2.07 -20.58
C GLN A 20 10.64 -0.66 -20.67
N LYS A 21 9.91 0.30 -21.25
CA LYS A 21 10.39 1.69 -21.34
C LYS A 21 10.70 2.29 -19.98
N ILE A 22 9.85 2.04 -18.98
CA ILE A 22 10.06 2.55 -17.61
C ILE A 22 11.31 1.94 -17.00
N VAL A 23 11.51 0.62 -17.13
CA VAL A 23 12.69 -0.08 -16.62
C VAL A 23 13.98 0.40 -17.30
N ASP A 24 13.94 0.61 -18.62
CA ASP A 24 15.08 1.13 -19.38
C ASP A 24 15.45 2.55 -18.93
N THR A 25 14.45 3.36 -18.57
CA THR A 25 14.65 4.74 -18.12
C THR A 25 15.14 4.82 -16.68
N ASN A 26 14.62 3.98 -15.78
CA ASN A 26 14.90 4.10 -14.34
C ASN A 26 16.11 3.28 -13.86
N GLY A 27 16.72 2.47 -14.75
CA GLY A 27 17.93 1.69 -14.45
C GLY A 27 17.73 0.60 -13.39
N ALA A 28 16.49 0.16 -13.15
CA ALA A 28 16.20 -0.88 -12.15
C ALA A 28 16.68 -2.28 -12.57
N ASN A 29 17.06 -2.47 -13.84
CA ASN A 29 17.58 -3.72 -14.40
C ASN A 29 16.66 -4.94 -14.16
N LEU A 30 15.33 -4.72 -14.18
CA LEU A 30 14.36 -5.79 -14.05
C LEU A 30 14.24 -6.57 -15.38
N ASN A 31 14.12 -7.89 -15.29
CA ASN A 31 13.77 -8.70 -16.44
C ASN A 31 12.25 -8.68 -16.63
N VAL A 32 11.77 -7.94 -17.63
CA VAL A 32 10.34 -7.67 -17.82
C VAL A 32 9.53 -8.96 -18.05
N ASP A 33 10.06 -9.93 -18.78
CA ASP A 33 9.35 -11.19 -19.02
C ASP A 33 9.19 -12.02 -17.73
N ASN A 34 10.20 -12.02 -16.86
CA ASN A 34 10.10 -12.64 -15.55
C ASN A 34 9.07 -11.92 -14.67
N GLU A 35 9.08 -10.58 -14.65
CA GLU A 35 8.14 -9.80 -13.86
C GLU A 35 6.68 -10.03 -14.30
N LEU A 36 6.40 -10.03 -15.60
CA LEU A 36 5.06 -10.35 -16.13
C LEU A 36 4.64 -11.78 -15.79
N THR A 37 5.59 -12.72 -15.75
CA THR A 37 5.33 -14.09 -15.31
C THR A 37 4.94 -14.12 -13.82
N TYR A 38 5.67 -13.41 -12.95
CA TYR A 38 5.33 -13.32 -11.53
C TYR A 38 3.97 -12.66 -11.29
N MET A 39 3.62 -11.62 -12.06
CA MET A 39 2.29 -11.00 -12.00
C MET A 39 1.19 -11.97 -12.43
N SER A 40 1.44 -12.75 -13.49
CA SER A 40 0.48 -13.74 -13.98
C SER A 40 0.26 -14.87 -12.97
N GLN A 41 1.34 -15.36 -12.36
CA GLN A 41 1.27 -16.36 -11.27
C GLN A 41 0.54 -15.81 -10.05
N TRP A 42 0.81 -14.56 -9.66
CA TRP A 42 0.06 -13.90 -8.59
C TRP A 42 -1.43 -13.87 -8.91
N LEU A 43 -1.81 -13.45 -10.12
CA LEU A 43 -3.20 -13.36 -10.54
C LEU A 43 -3.88 -14.74 -10.52
N GLU A 44 -3.23 -15.77 -11.04
CA GLU A 44 -3.72 -17.14 -11.00
C GLU A 44 -3.98 -17.61 -9.57
N ASN A 45 -3.03 -17.34 -8.65
CA ASN A 45 -3.12 -17.70 -7.24
C ASN A 45 -4.21 -16.95 -6.47
N THR A 46 -4.70 -15.81 -6.97
CA THR A 46 -5.86 -15.13 -6.36
C THR A 46 -7.17 -15.92 -6.52
N GLY A 47 -7.24 -16.83 -7.50
CA GLY A 47 -8.38 -17.68 -7.76
C GLY A 47 -9.51 -17.01 -8.56
N PRO A 48 -10.43 -17.83 -9.11
CA PRO A 48 -11.42 -17.40 -10.10
C PRO A 48 -12.38 -16.32 -9.65
N ASN A 49 -12.68 -16.27 -8.36
CA ASN A 49 -13.58 -15.25 -7.82
C ASN A 49 -12.96 -13.84 -7.88
N VAL A 50 -11.63 -13.75 -7.85
CA VAL A 50 -10.92 -12.48 -7.87
C VAL A 50 -10.57 -12.09 -9.29
N TRP A 51 -9.80 -12.90 -10.02
CA TRP A 51 -9.31 -12.48 -11.35
C TRP A 51 -10.42 -12.27 -12.39
N ALA A 52 -11.62 -12.82 -12.18
CA ALA A 52 -12.77 -12.58 -13.06
C ALA A 52 -13.45 -11.23 -12.81
N ASN A 53 -13.32 -10.66 -11.60
CA ASN A 53 -14.08 -9.50 -11.15
C ASN A 53 -13.20 -8.30 -10.74
N ILE A 54 -11.88 -8.49 -10.63
CA ILE A 54 -10.95 -7.43 -10.29
C ILE A 54 -10.90 -6.38 -11.41
N ASP A 55 -10.83 -5.10 -11.04
CA ASP A 55 -10.70 -4.02 -12.02
C ASP A 55 -9.39 -4.16 -12.81
N ALA A 56 -9.51 -4.44 -14.10
CA ALA A 56 -8.37 -4.64 -14.99
C ALA A 56 -7.48 -3.39 -15.09
N ASN A 57 -8.05 -2.18 -14.96
CA ASN A 57 -7.25 -0.94 -14.96
C ASN A 57 -6.36 -0.86 -13.71
N SER A 58 -6.88 -1.23 -12.54
CA SER A 58 -6.08 -1.28 -11.32
C SER A 58 -4.87 -2.23 -11.45
N VAL A 59 -5.05 -3.38 -12.10
CA VAL A 59 -3.96 -4.33 -12.38
C VAL A 59 -2.92 -3.71 -13.32
N TYR A 60 -3.37 -3.05 -14.39
CA TYR A 60 -2.49 -2.33 -15.31
C TYR A 60 -1.65 -1.26 -14.60
N TYR A 61 -2.27 -0.40 -13.80
CA TYR A 61 -1.57 0.66 -13.09
C TYR A 61 -0.66 0.14 -11.96
N ALA A 62 -1.06 -0.95 -11.28
CA ALA A 62 -0.20 -1.60 -10.30
C ALA A 62 1.08 -2.17 -10.94
N ALA A 63 0.97 -2.77 -12.13
CA ALA A 63 2.12 -3.21 -12.91
C ALA A 63 3.04 -2.06 -13.32
N LEU A 64 2.49 -0.94 -13.80
CA LEU A 64 3.31 0.24 -14.11
C LEU A 64 3.97 0.82 -12.86
N GLN A 65 3.30 0.79 -11.70
CA GLN A 65 3.90 1.25 -10.45
C GLN A 65 5.05 0.34 -10.01
N ALA A 66 4.92 -0.99 -10.18
CA ALA A 66 6.01 -1.92 -9.95
C ALA A 66 7.23 -1.60 -10.84
N ALA A 67 7.00 -1.28 -12.12
CA ALA A 67 8.05 -0.84 -13.03
C ALA A 67 8.74 0.43 -12.52
N ARG A 68 7.95 1.45 -12.13
CA ARG A 68 8.45 2.76 -11.68
C ARG A 68 9.33 2.67 -10.45
N VAL A 69 8.93 1.87 -9.47
CA VAL A 69 9.69 1.66 -8.23
C VAL A 69 10.91 0.77 -8.48
N GLY A 70 10.80 -0.17 -9.40
CA GLY A 70 11.92 -1.03 -9.79
C GLY A 70 12.27 -2.07 -8.74
N LEU A 71 11.28 -2.56 -7.98
CA LEU A 71 11.44 -3.70 -7.08
C LEU A 71 10.78 -4.93 -7.73
N THR A 72 11.53 -6.03 -7.79
CA THR A 72 11.03 -7.29 -8.35
C THR A 72 9.85 -7.84 -7.55
N LEU A 73 8.87 -8.40 -8.26
CA LEU A 73 7.74 -9.15 -7.74
C LEU A 73 8.08 -10.63 -7.52
N CYS A 74 9.34 -11.03 -7.70
CA CYS A 74 9.80 -12.38 -7.44
C CYS A 74 9.42 -12.82 -6.00
N PRO A 75 8.63 -13.90 -5.84
CA PRO A 75 8.21 -14.37 -4.52
C PRO A 75 9.36 -14.74 -3.58
N PHE A 76 10.52 -15.12 -4.15
CA PHE A 76 11.72 -15.46 -3.37
C PHE A 76 12.32 -14.23 -2.68
N ASN A 77 12.40 -13.10 -3.38
CA ASN A 77 13.04 -11.88 -2.87
C ASN A 77 12.14 -11.10 -1.91
N LYS A 78 10.81 -11.26 -2.03
CA LYS A 78 9.80 -10.65 -1.14
C LYS A 78 9.91 -9.12 -1.04
N LEU A 79 10.38 -8.44 -2.10
CA LEU A 79 10.62 -6.98 -2.08
C LEU A 79 9.34 -6.18 -2.27
N ALA A 80 8.46 -6.64 -3.13
CA ALA A 80 7.15 -6.04 -3.35
C ALA A 80 6.12 -7.12 -3.66
N LEU A 81 4.85 -6.77 -3.50
CA LEU A 81 3.74 -7.66 -3.81
C LEU A 81 2.53 -6.87 -4.28
N PHE A 82 1.62 -7.55 -4.98
CA PHE A 82 0.29 -7.03 -5.27
C PHE A 82 -0.69 -7.50 -4.18
N VAL A 83 -1.46 -6.56 -3.67
CA VAL A 83 -2.54 -6.81 -2.72
C VAL A 83 -3.87 -6.64 -3.44
N VAL A 84 -4.78 -7.57 -3.25
CA VAL A 84 -6.18 -7.38 -3.64
C VAL A 84 -6.87 -6.64 -2.52
N ARG A 85 -7.43 -5.48 -2.82
CA ARG A 85 -8.27 -4.71 -1.91
C ARG A 85 -9.69 -4.65 -2.43
N ASN A 86 -10.61 -4.30 -1.54
CA ASN A 86 -12.01 -4.10 -1.87
C ASN A 86 -12.49 -2.80 -1.22
N ASP A 87 -13.18 -1.95 -1.98
CA ASP A 87 -13.77 -0.69 -1.49
C ASP A 87 -15.25 -0.84 -1.09
N GLY A 88 -15.74 -2.08 -1.01
CA GLY A 88 -17.13 -2.45 -0.74
C GLY A 88 -17.93 -2.71 -2.02
N MET A 89 -17.45 -2.25 -3.18
CA MET A 89 -18.16 -2.38 -4.45
C MET A 89 -17.34 -3.12 -5.50
N ASN A 90 -16.03 -2.87 -5.57
CA ASN A 90 -15.14 -3.48 -6.55
C ASN A 90 -13.85 -3.99 -5.89
N ALA A 91 -13.37 -5.13 -6.38
CA ALA A 91 -12.01 -5.59 -6.08
C ALA A 91 -11.01 -4.86 -6.97
N TYR A 92 -9.90 -4.39 -6.40
CA TYR A 92 -8.83 -3.72 -7.14
C TYR A 92 -7.46 -4.20 -6.68
N ALA A 93 -6.49 -4.17 -7.59
CA ALA A 93 -5.09 -4.48 -7.31
C ALA A 93 -4.35 -3.23 -6.83
N GLU A 94 -3.53 -3.39 -5.80
CA GLU A 94 -2.65 -2.35 -5.29
C GLU A 94 -1.22 -2.88 -5.23
N TYR A 95 -0.28 -2.15 -5.82
CA TYR A 95 1.14 -2.43 -5.66
C TYR A 95 1.63 -1.94 -4.29
N MET A 96 2.26 -2.84 -3.53
CA MET A 96 2.75 -2.54 -2.19
C MET A 96 4.19 -3.03 -2.02
N PRO A 97 5.16 -2.11 -1.89
CA PRO A 97 6.48 -2.44 -1.38
C PRO A 97 6.40 -3.04 0.02
N THR A 98 7.18 -4.09 0.26
CA THR A 98 7.36 -4.65 1.59
C THR A 98 8.43 -3.88 2.34
N TYR A 99 8.58 -4.16 3.64
CA TYR A 99 9.68 -3.59 4.41
C TYR A 99 11.06 -4.04 3.87
N HIS A 100 11.17 -5.24 3.29
CA HIS A 100 12.39 -5.67 2.60
C HIS A 100 12.64 -4.84 1.34
N GLY A 101 11.58 -4.49 0.61
CA GLY A 101 11.66 -3.56 -0.53
C GLY A 101 12.22 -2.21 -0.13
N TYR A 102 11.73 -1.64 0.97
CA TYR A 102 12.27 -0.38 1.49
C TYR A 102 13.71 -0.48 1.98
N ILE A 103 14.05 -1.56 2.70
CA ILE A 103 15.45 -1.80 3.10
C ILE A 103 16.35 -1.92 1.86
N LYS A 104 15.91 -2.65 0.82
CA LYS A 104 16.65 -2.78 -0.44
C LYS A 104 16.84 -1.42 -1.11
N LEU A 105 15.78 -0.62 -1.23
CA LEU A 105 15.88 0.74 -1.77
C LEU A 105 16.85 1.58 -0.95
N ALA A 106 16.74 1.57 0.38
CA ALA A 106 17.62 2.31 1.27
C ALA A 106 19.10 1.88 1.10
N CYS A 107 19.40 0.59 1.06
CA CYS A 107 20.76 0.09 0.83
C CYS A 107 21.27 0.39 -0.58
N ASP A 108 20.39 0.37 -1.60
CA ASP A 108 20.73 0.71 -2.99
C ASP A 108 21.13 2.18 -3.18
N SER A 109 20.83 3.06 -2.22
CA SER A 109 21.38 4.42 -2.20
C SER A 109 22.91 4.45 -2.11
N GLY A 110 23.53 3.38 -1.60
CA GLY A 110 24.94 3.35 -1.23
C GLY A 110 25.27 4.16 0.05
N LEU A 111 24.27 4.76 0.70
CA LEU A 111 24.43 5.55 1.93
C LEU A 111 24.13 4.72 3.18
N VAL A 112 23.21 3.76 3.10
CA VAL A 112 22.79 2.94 4.25
C VAL A 112 23.59 1.65 4.31
N GLN A 113 24.22 1.40 5.45
CA GLN A 113 25.00 0.19 5.72
C GLN A 113 24.09 -0.97 6.15
N GLN A 114 23.23 -0.71 7.14
CA GLN A 114 22.37 -1.74 7.72
C GLN A 114 21.13 -1.12 8.37
N ILE A 115 20.05 -1.89 8.39
CA ILE A 115 18.82 -1.58 9.09
C ILE A 115 18.44 -2.78 9.97
N THR A 116 18.19 -2.54 11.25
CA THR A 116 17.82 -3.56 12.23
C THR A 116 16.63 -3.10 13.06
N SER A 117 15.93 -4.04 13.70
CA SER A 117 14.86 -3.71 14.64
C SER A 117 14.71 -4.77 15.72
N SER A 118 14.17 -4.37 16.86
CA SER A 118 13.97 -5.23 18.02
C SER A 118 12.71 -4.84 18.79
N CYS A 119 12.18 -5.80 19.56
CA CYS A 119 11.12 -5.55 20.53
C CYS A 119 11.74 -5.33 21.91
N VAL A 120 11.16 -4.41 22.65
CA VAL A 120 11.49 -4.09 24.04
C VAL A 120 10.32 -4.55 24.91
N PHE A 121 10.66 -5.26 25.96
CA PHE A 121 9.71 -5.76 26.94
C PHE A 121 10.00 -5.16 28.31
N ARG A 122 9.02 -5.21 29.20
CA ARG A 122 9.04 -4.53 30.49
C ARG A 122 10.25 -4.87 31.37
N ASP A 123 10.75 -6.11 31.29
CA ASP A 123 11.87 -6.57 32.12
C ASP A 123 13.24 -6.44 31.41
N ASP A 124 13.28 -5.85 30.21
CA ASP A 124 14.52 -5.50 29.53
C ASP A 124 15.16 -4.26 30.14
N ASN A 125 16.48 -4.11 29.96
CA ASN A 125 17.13 -2.82 30.15
C ASN A 125 17.14 -2.10 28.80
N PHE A 126 16.33 -1.05 28.67
CA PHE A 126 16.28 -0.22 27.49
C PHE A 126 16.48 1.26 27.84
N THR A 127 17.33 1.96 27.09
CA THR A 127 17.50 3.41 27.22
C THR A 127 17.58 4.04 25.84
N TYR A 128 16.66 4.96 25.57
CA TYR A 128 16.62 5.71 24.32
C TYR A 128 17.41 7.01 24.43
N HIS A 129 18.40 7.18 23.56
CA HIS A 129 19.33 8.32 23.57
C HIS A 129 18.97 9.42 22.56
N GLY A 130 17.80 9.33 21.93
CA GLY A 130 17.35 10.24 20.89
C GLY A 130 17.53 9.68 19.47
N ALA A 131 17.02 10.42 18.48
CA ALA A 131 16.85 9.91 17.12
C ALA A 131 18.17 9.68 16.36
N PHE A 132 19.28 10.26 16.82
CA PHE A 132 20.57 10.21 16.14
C PHE A 132 21.64 9.42 16.90
N LYS A 133 21.23 8.57 17.85
CA LYS A 133 22.12 7.77 18.68
C LYS A 133 21.62 6.34 18.78
N LEU A 134 22.55 5.40 18.96
CA LEU A 134 22.18 4.02 19.27
C LEU A 134 21.49 3.97 20.64
N PRO A 135 20.38 3.24 20.78
CA PRO A 135 19.81 2.94 22.08
C PRO A 135 20.64 1.85 22.77
N ASP A 136 20.60 1.85 24.11
CA ASP A 136 21.07 0.70 24.88
C ASP A 136 19.92 -0.30 25.01
N HIS A 137 20.12 -1.55 24.58
CA HIS A 137 19.15 -2.63 24.74
C HIS A 137 19.84 -3.91 25.18
N SER A 138 19.41 -4.47 26.31
CA SER A 138 19.85 -5.80 26.75
C SER A 138 18.70 -6.58 27.39
N ALA A 139 18.65 -7.87 27.09
CA ALA A 139 17.72 -8.84 27.65
C ALA A 139 18.49 -9.98 28.32
N LYS A 140 17.94 -10.52 29.42
CA LYS A 140 18.55 -11.63 30.16
C LYS A 140 18.34 -12.99 29.49
N THR A 141 17.40 -13.08 28.55
CA THR A 141 16.99 -14.30 27.88
C THR A 141 16.78 -14.05 26.38
N LEU A 142 16.81 -15.13 25.60
CA LEU A 142 16.44 -15.14 24.18
C LEU A 142 14.93 -15.34 23.95
N SER A 143 14.20 -15.76 24.98
CA SER A 143 12.75 -16.00 24.90
C SER A 143 12.00 -14.68 24.81
N ASP A 144 11.11 -14.53 23.84
CA ASP A 144 10.21 -13.38 23.74
C ASP A 144 8.87 -13.60 24.49
N ARG A 145 8.78 -14.63 25.35
CA ARG A 145 7.53 -14.94 26.07
C ARG A 145 7.30 -13.94 27.21
N ILE A 146 6.03 -13.62 27.42
CA ILE A 146 5.59 -12.70 28.49
C ILE A 146 6.04 -13.17 29.88
N GLU A 147 6.08 -14.49 30.10
CA GLU A 147 6.52 -15.09 31.37
C GLU A 147 8.02 -14.91 31.66
N ASP A 148 8.84 -14.62 30.63
CA ASP A 148 10.30 -14.51 30.75
C ASP A 148 10.82 -13.05 30.67
N ARG A 149 10.15 -12.17 29.92
CA ARG A 149 10.57 -10.77 29.69
C ARG A 149 9.51 -9.72 30.06
N GLY A 150 8.34 -10.16 30.52
CA GLY A 150 7.21 -9.28 30.82
C GLY A 150 6.42 -8.86 29.58
N GLU A 151 5.48 -7.94 29.79
CA GLU A 151 4.64 -7.38 28.72
C GLU A 151 5.47 -6.57 27.72
N LEU A 152 4.97 -6.45 26.48
CA LEU A 152 5.56 -5.59 25.46
C LEU A 152 5.55 -4.14 25.94
N ASP A 153 6.73 -3.49 25.93
CA ASP A 153 6.87 -2.07 26.25
C ASP A 153 6.98 -1.21 24.98
N GLY A 154 7.55 -1.77 23.91
CA GLY A 154 7.62 -1.12 22.60
C GLY A 154 8.45 -1.86 21.58
N SER A 155 8.75 -1.19 20.47
CA SER A 155 9.71 -1.66 19.47
C SER A 155 10.55 -0.50 18.95
N PHE A 156 11.74 -0.78 18.46
CA PHE A 156 12.59 0.23 17.83
C PHE A 156 13.24 -0.32 16.57
N ALA A 157 13.61 0.60 15.68
CA ALA A 157 14.38 0.31 14.48
C ALA A 157 15.56 1.28 14.39
N ILE A 158 16.67 0.78 13.86
CA ILE A 158 17.92 1.52 13.70
C ILE A 158 18.33 1.41 12.24
N ALA A 159 18.74 2.53 11.64
CA ALA A 159 19.52 2.55 10.41
C ALA A 159 20.91 3.12 10.72
N ILE A 160 21.95 2.44 10.26
CA ILE A 160 23.33 2.93 10.32
C ILE A 160 23.76 3.26 8.90
N LEU A 161 24.20 4.49 8.68
CA LEU A 161 24.76 4.93 7.41
C LEU A 161 26.24 4.57 7.33
N ASN A 162 26.76 4.49 6.10
CA ASN A 162 28.17 4.26 5.82
C ASN A 162 29.09 5.36 6.39
N SER A 163 28.53 6.55 6.68
CA SER A 163 29.21 7.64 7.39
C SER A 163 29.34 7.43 8.91
N GLY A 164 28.68 6.41 9.47
CA GLY A 164 28.55 6.18 10.91
C GLY A 164 27.39 6.94 11.57
N VAL A 165 26.66 7.77 10.82
CA VAL A 165 25.44 8.42 11.33
C VAL A 165 24.38 7.36 11.61
N VAL A 166 23.71 7.51 12.73
CA VAL A 166 22.66 6.60 13.19
C VAL A 166 21.32 7.30 13.11
N PHE A 167 20.31 6.60 12.63
CA PHE A 167 18.90 6.96 12.80
C PHE A 167 18.24 5.91 13.67
N CYS A 168 17.58 6.34 14.73
CA CYS A 168 16.85 5.47 15.64
C CYS A 168 15.42 5.98 15.74
N GLU A 169 14.47 5.09 15.52
CA GLU A 169 13.04 5.37 15.70
C GLU A 169 12.45 4.33 16.64
N LYS A 170 11.56 4.77 17.54
CA LYS A 170 10.88 3.92 18.50
C LYS A 170 9.38 4.05 18.39
N LEU A 171 8.67 2.99 18.76
CA LEU A 171 7.23 2.97 18.95
C LEU A 171 6.93 2.47 20.36
N SER A 172 6.03 3.16 21.07
CA SER A 172 5.53 2.66 22.36
C SER A 172 4.55 1.50 22.15
N ALA A 173 4.30 0.72 23.20
CA ALA A 173 3.25 -0.30 23.21
C ALA A 173 1.89 0.28 22.79
N ASP A 174 1.55 1.50 23.25
CA ASP A 174 0.30 2.17 22.89
C ASP A 174 0.20 2.42 21.37
N GLU A 175 1.26 2.95 20.75
CA GLU A 175 1.30 3.17 19.30
C GLU A 175 1.19 1.86 18.53
N LEU A 176 1.84 0.78 19.01
CA LEU A 176 1.77 -0.53 18.40
C LEU A 176 0.36 -1.14 18.50
N ASN A 177 -0.30 -0.95 19.64
CA ASN A 177 -1.69 -1.38 19.85
C ASN A 177 -2.65 -0.64 18.92
N GLU A 178 -2.48 0.67 18.74
CA GLU A 178 -3.27 1.44 17.76
C GLU A 178 -3.05 0.94 16.32
N ILE A 179 -1.81 0.65 15.93
CA ILE A 179 -1.49 0.10 14.61
C ILE A 179 -2.17 -1.27 14.46
N GLN A 180 -2.08 -2.13 15.46
CA GLN A 180 -2.71 -3.44 15.46
C GLN A 180 -4.22 -3.33 15.30
N GLU A 181 -4.87 -2.44 16.04
CA GLU A 181 -6.32 -2.22 15.98
C GLU A 181 -6.76 -1.70 14.61
N LYS A 182 -6.04 -0.72 14.03
CA LYS A 182 -6.32 -0.19 12.69
C LYS A 182 -6.10 -1.22 11.58
N MET A 183 -5.16 -2.16 11.77
CA MET A 183 -4.83 -3.19 10.79
C MET A 183 -5.67 -4.46 10.95
N ARG A 184 -6.44 -4.60 12.03
CA ARG A 184 -7.44 -5.67 12.20
C ARG A 184 -8.65 -5.39 11.32
N MET A 185 -8.48 -5.55 10.01
CA MET A 185 -9.57 -5.52 9.03
C MET A 185 -10.27 -6.89 9.00
N SER A 186 -11.39 -6.98 9.73
CA SER A 186 -12.54 -7.90 9.56
C SER A 186 -12.30 -9.42 9.41
N LEU A 187 -11.22 -10.00 9.91
CA LEU A 187 -11.05 -11.46 9.97
C LEU A 187 -10.91 -11.94 11.41
N ASN A 188 -11.56 -13.07 11.72
CA ASN A 188 -11.59 -13.69 13.06
C ASN A 188 -10.21 -14.17 13.57
N PHE A 189 -9.18 -14.14 12.72
CA PHE A 189 -7.81 -14.46 13.07
C PHE A 189 -6.87 -13.61 12.21
N THR A 190 -6.14 -12.70 12.84
CA THR A 190 -5.15 -11.85 12.16
C THR A 190 -3.74 -12.31 12.47
N VAL A 191 -2.76 -11.94 11.64
CA VAL A 191 -1.34 -12.24 11.89
C VAL A 191 -0.89 -11.71 13.27
N TRP A 192 -1.57 -10.67 13.77
CA TRP A 192 -1.35 -10.08 15.10
C TRP A 192 -1.81 -10.97 16.26
N ASP A 193 -2.62 -11.99 16.01
CA ASP A 193 -3.11 -12.95 17.02
C ASP A 193 -2.30 -14.27 16.99
N SER A 194 -1.16 -14.27 16.29
CA SER A 194 -0.33 -15.45 16.03
C SER A 194 1.08 -15.31 16.63
N VAL A 195 1.88 -16.36 16.53
CA VAL A 195 3.31 -16.37 16.91
C VAL A 195 4.16 -15.32 16.18
N PHE A 196 3.63 -14.71 15.11
CA PHE A 196 4.31 -13.69 14.31
C PHE A 196 4.07 -12.26 14.81
N VAL A 197 3.35 -12.06 15.92
CA VAL A 197 3.05 -10.71 16.43
C VAL A 197 4.30 -9.85 16.66
N HIS A 198 5.39 -10.42 17.19
CA HIS A 198 6.64 -9.68 17.37
C HIS A 198 7.32 -9.29 16.05
N GLN A 199 7.15 -10.10 14.99
CA GLN A 199 7.62 -9.72 13.65
C GLN A 199 6.84 -8.51 13.12
N MET A 200 5.55 -8.42 13.45
CA MET A 200 4.72 -7.28 13.09
C MET A 200 5.16 -6.01 13.84
N TYR A 201 5.48 -6.09 15.13
CA TYR A 201 6.01 -4.94 15.88
C TYR A 201 7.35 -4.43 15.34
N ARG A 202 8.26 -5.35 14.99
CA ARG A 202 9.56 -5.02 14.34
C ARG A 202 9.36 -4.37 12.98
N LYS A 203 8.43 -4.89 12.18
CA LYS A 203 8.06 -4.35 10.87
C LYS A 203 7.47 -2.94 10.97
N SER A 204 6.62 -2.69 11.97
CA SER A 204 6.04 -1.37 12.21
C SER A 204 7.11 -0.32 12.52
N ALA A 205 8.08 -0.65 13.37
CA ALA A 205 9.20 0.26 13.66
C ALA A 205 10.04 0.54 12.41
N ILE A 206 10.34 -0.49 11.60
CA ILE A 206 11.06 -0.31 10.32
C ILE A 206 10.27 0.61 9.39
N ARG A 207 8.97 0.40 9.21
CA ARG A 207 8.15 1.27 8.34
C ARG A 207 8.18 2.73 8.78
N ARG A 208 8.03 3.00 10.09
CA ARG A 208 8.13 4.36 10.64
C ARG A 208 9.50 4.98 10.36
N LEU A 209 10.58 4.23 10.62
CA LEU A 209 11.95 4.67 10.34
C LEU A 209 12.15 4.98 8.85
N MET A 210 11.70 4.11 7.95
CA MET A 210 11.84 4.30 6.50
C MET A 210 11.11 5.55 6.01
N ARG A 211 9.94 5.88 6.57
CA ARG A 211 9.22 7.10 6.23
C ARG A 211 10.01 8.38 6.53
N LEU A 212 10.86 8.35 7.56
CA LEU A 212 11.74 9.47 7.90
C LEU A 212 13.05 9.44 7.10
N LEU A 213 13.58 8.25 6.85
CA LEU A 213 14.89 8.05 6.22
C LEU A 213 14.86 8.25 4.70
N LEU A 214 13.89 7.66 3.99
CA LEU A 214 13.87 7.66 2.53
C LEU A 214 13.82 9.06 1.90
N PRO A 215 13.07 10.05 2.42
CA PRO A 215 13.12 11.43 1.90
C PRO A 215 14.51 12.04 2.04
N GLN A 216 15.20 11.81 3.17
CA GLN A 216 16.54 12.33 3.38
C GLN A 216 17.56 11.68 2.43
N LEU A 217 17.40 10.38 2.14
CA LEU A 217 18.21 9.71 1.13
C LEU A 217 17.94 10.25 -0.28
N ALA A 218 16.70 10.60 -0.60
CA ALA A 218 16.34 11.21 -1.87
C ALA A 218 17.01 12.59 -2.04
N GLU A 219 17.01 13.42 -0.99
CA GLU A 219 17.69 14.73 -1.00
C GLU A 219 19.21 14.63 -1.18
N GLN A 220 19.82 13.55 -0.68
CA GLN A 220 21.27 13.32 -0.78
C GLN A 220 21.69 12.60 -2.06
N SER A 221 20.75 12.07 -2.84
CA SER A 221 21.05 11.32 -4.05
C SER A 221 21.23 12.26 -5.25
N GLU A 222 22.24 11.98 -6.09
CA GLU A 222 22.46 12.69 -7.35
C GLU A 222 21.67 12.05 -8.51
N SER A 223 21.17 10.83 -8.33
CA SER A 223 20.49 10.06 -9.38
C SER A 223 19.00 10.37 -9.42
N GLU A 224 18.58 11.15 -10.42
CA GLU A 224 17.16 11.50 -10.61
C GLU A 224 16.27 10.24 -10.76
N SER A 225 16.75 9.23 -11.48
CA SER A 225 16.01 7.97 -11.63
C SER A 225 15.79 7.25 -10.30
N TYR A 226 16.78 7.29 -9.42
CA TYR A 226 16.67 6.71 -8.07
C TYR A 226 15.71 7.52 -7.18
N ILE A 227 15.76 8.86 -7.25
CA ILE A 227 14.81 9.73 -6.55
C ILE A 227 13.37 9.42 -6.96
N GLN A 228 13.11 9.27 -8.26
CA GLN A 228 11.78 8.92 -8.76
C GLN A 228 11.30 7.55 -8.25
N ARG A 229 12.21 6.57 -8.16
CA ARG A 229 11.91 5.25 -7.58
C ARG A 229 11.53 5.35 -6.11
N LEU A 230 12.29 6.12 -5.32
CA LEU A 230 12.00 6.37 -3.91
C LEU A 230 10.64 7.04 -3.72
N ASN A 231 10.40 8.12 -4.45
CA ASN A 231 9.13 8.86 -4.39
C ASN A 231 7.95 7.97 -4.78
N GLY A 232 8.10 7.14 -5.82
CA GLY A 232 7.09 6.17 -6.22
C GLY A 232 6.81 5.11 -5.16
N ALA A 233 7.81 4.70 -4.37
CA ALA A 233 7.64 3.73 -3.30
C ALA A 233 6.89 4.35 -2.11
N MET A 234 7.21 5.60 -1.75
CA MET A 234 6.59 6.31 -0.63
C MET A 234 5.13 6.74 -0.92
N ALA A 235 4.84 7.17 -2.15
CA ALA A 235 3.48 7.60 -2.53
C ALA A 235 2.41 6.51 -2.29
N GLY A 236 2.78 5.23 -2.44
CA GLY A 236 1.88 4.11 -2.14
C GLY A 236 1.57 3.98 -0.65
N GLU A 237 2.52 4.28 0.22
CA GLU A 237 2.36 4.21 1.68
C GLU A 237 1.57 5.40 2.23
N ASP A 238 1.83 6.61 1.75
CA ASP A 238 1.09 7.81 2.16
C ASP A 238 -0.41 7.68 1.82
N SER A 239 -0.73 7.16 0.62
CA SER A 239 -2.11 6.82 0.23
C SER A 239 -2.75 5.77 1.16
N MET A 240 -1.99 4.79 1.65
CA MET A 240 -2.53 3.79 2.59
C MET A 240 -2.86 4.42 3.95
N TRP A 241 -1.98 5.26 4.47
CA TRP A 241 -2.21 5.94 5.75
C TRP A 241 -3.31 6.99 5.68
N ASP A 242 -3.43 7.74 4.58
CA ASP A 242 -4.53 8.67 4.35
C ASP A 242 -5.87 7.94 4.31
N LYS A 243 -5.94 6.75 3.69
CA LYS A 243 -7.14 5.90 3.74
C LYS A 243 -7.46 5.44 5.16
N ILE A 244 -6.44 5.07 5.95
CA ILE A 244 -6.60 4.69 7.36
C ILE A 244 -7.13 5.89 8.18
N GLN A 245 -6.54 7.07 8.05
CA GLN A 245 -6.97 8.30 8.74
C GLN A 245 -8.35 8.79 8.26
N GLY A 246 -8.63 8.69 6.96
CA GLY A 246 -9.92 9.03 6.37
C GLY A 246 -11.06 8.07 6.76
N SER A 247 -10.75 6.81 7.08
CA SER A 247 -11.69 5.87 7.70
C SER A 247 -12.03 6.30 9.15
N VAL A 248 -11.04 6.80 9.90
CA VAL A 248 -11.23 7.32 11.27
C VAL A 248 -12.13 8.56 11.28
N GLY A 249 -12.02 9.44 10.28
CA GLY A 249 -12.89 10.61 10.13
C GLY A 249 -14.37 10.28 9.86
N ARG A 250 -14.69 9.02 9.52
CA ARG A 250 -16.07 8.54 9.30
C ARG A 250 -16.66 7.80 10.51
N GLN A 251 -15.84 7.32 11.43
CA GLN A 251 -16.28 6.59 12.63
C GLN A 251 -16.57 7.48 13.85
N HIS A 252 -16.14 8.75 13.84
CA HIS A 252 -16.39 9.73 14.92
C HIS A 252 -17.47 10.78 14.59
N VAL A 253 -18.56 10.37 13.93
CA VAL A 253 -19.83 11.10 14.02
C VAL A 253 -20.83 10.19 14.73
N ILE A 254 -20.55 9.93 16.01
CA ILE A 254 -21.62 9.67 16.97
C ILE A 254 -22.00 11.06 17.46
N ASP A 255 -23.17 11.55 17.04
CA ASP A 255 -23.73 12.84 17.42
C ASP A 255 -23.85 12.94 18.95
N ASN A 256 -22.82 13.46 19.62
CA ASN A 256 -22.89 13.91 21.00
C ASN A 256 -23.26 15.40 21.05
N ASN A 257 -24.28 15.79 20.30
CA ASN A 257 -24.91 17.10 20.45
C ASN A 257 -26.42 17.02 20.25
N MET A 258 -27.06 16.10 20.99
CA MET A 258 -28.50 16.18 21.21
C MET A 258 -28.73 17.11 22.42
N PRO A 259 -29.36 18.29 22.24
CA PRO A 259 -29.71 19.14 23.38
C PRO A 259 -30.73 18.43 24.27
N PRO A 260 -30.68 18.60 25.61
CA PRO A 260 -31.61 17.93 26.51
C PRO A 260 -33.04 18.38 26.22
N THR A 261 -33.92 17.41 26.00
CA THR A 261 -35.34 17.62 25.77
C THR A 261 -36.02 18.13 27.05
N PRO A 262 -36.78 19.25 27.01
CA PRO A 262 -37.62 19.65 28.12
C PRO A 262 -38.93 18.83 28.13
N PRO A 263 -39.55 18.61 29.31
CA PRO A 263 -40.73 17.77 29.42
C PRO A 263 -41.97 18.44 28.80
N SER A 264 -42.75 17.62 28.10
CA SER A 264 -43.97 17.97 27.38
C SER A 264 -45.04 18.57 28.28
N ASN A 265 -45.50 19.79 27.99
CA ASN A 265 -46.92 20.13 28.07
C ASN A 265 -47.29 21.47 27.39
N VAL A 266 -48.53 21.49 26.87
CA VAL A 266 -49.39 22.63 26.45
C VAL A 266 -49.39 23.06 24.96
N GLN A 267 -50.46 22.60 24.30
CA GLN A 267 -51.39 23.24 23.34
C GLN A 267 -51.04 24.55 22.59
N ALA A 268 -51.18 24.43 21.26
CA ALA A 268 -52.00 25.21 20.28
C ALA A 268 -51.73 26.69 19.92
N ALA A 269 -51.86 26.92 18.60
CA ALA A 269 -52.26 28.13 17.85
C ALA A 269 -51.15 29.04 17.24
N PRO A 270 -51.43 29.75 16.11
CA PRO A 270 -50.46 29.97 15.03
C PRO A 270 -50.00 31.44 14.84
N SER A 271 -49.05 31.64 13.90
CA SER A 271 -48.95 32.75 12.91
C SER A 271 -47.69 33.67 12.91
N VAL A 272 -47.35 34.06 11.67
CA VAL A 272 -46.66 35.28 11.15
C VAL A 272 -45.12 35.32 11.03
N ALA A 273 -44.73 35.79 9.84
CA ALA A 273 -43.40 35.99 9.27
C ALA A 273 -42.59 37.16 9.86
N SER A 274 -41.25 37.16 9.70
CA SER A 274 -40.46 38.26 9.10
C SER A 274 -38.92 38.11 9.24
N SER A 275 -38.24 38.44 8.13
CA SER A 275 -36.93 39.12 7.94
C SER A 275 -35.59 38.61 8.52
N THR A 276 -34.66 38.44 7.57
CA THR A 276 -33.17 38.41 7.50
C THR A 276 -32.44 39.51 8.34
N PRO A 277 -31.08 39.50 8.54
CA PRO A 277 -30.03 39.30 7.51
C PRO A 277 -28.79 38.45 7.84
N GLN A 278 -28.16 38.01 6.75
CA GLN A 278 -26.86 37.36 6.62
C GLN A 278 -25.70 38.30 7.02
N ASN A 279 -24.65 37.75 7.62
CA ASN A 279 -23.31 38.34 7.56
C ASN A 279 -22.36 37.38 6.81
N SER A 280 -21.78 37.89 5.74
CA SER A 280 -20.75 37.25 4.93
C SER A 280 -19.39 37.81 5.36
N VAL A 281 -18.39 36.94 5.52
CA VAL A 281 -16.99 37.33 5.66
C VAL A 281 -16.25 36.76 4.45
N THR A 282 -15.81 37.65 3.58
CA THR A 282 -14.90 37.38 2.46
C THR A 282 -13.46 37.47 2.94
N ASN A 283 -12.56 36.70 2.31
CA ASN A 283 -11.15 37.07 2.28
C ASN A 283 -10.55 36.88 0.89
N ASN A 284 -9.61 37.77 0.58
CA ASN A 284 -9.13 38.12 -0.74
C ASN A 284 -8.24 37.03 -1.38
N ASN A 285 -8.67 36.48 -2.51
CA ASN A 285 -7.81 36.01 -3.62
C ASN A 285 -8.60 35.53 -4.87
N GLY A 286 -9.72 36.17 -5.20
CA GLY A 286 -10.21 36.26 -6.59
C GLY A 286 -10.40 34.98 -7.43
N VAL A 287 -10.52 33.78 -6.86
CA VAL A 287 -10.81 32.55 -7.60
C VAL A 287 -12.08 31.89 -7.06
N ASN A 288 -13.10 31.83 -7.93
CA ASN A 288 -14.40 31.25 -7.61
C ASN A 288 -14.33 29.71 -7.63
N ILE A 289 -14.46 29.10 -6.45
CA ILE A 289 -14.29 27.66 -6.17
C ILE A 289 -15.37 26.79 -6.86
N HIS A 290 -16.39 27.40 -7.46
CA HIS A 290 -17.47 26.68 -8.14
C HIS A 290 -17.15 26.25 -9.59
N ASN A 291 -16.04 26.72 -10.19
CA ASN A 291 -15.70 26.40 -11.59
C ASN A 291 -14.67 25.26 -11.77
N ILE A 292 -13.93 24.86 -10.74
CA ILE A 292 -12.89 23.80 -10.83
C ILE A 292 -13.52 22.40 -10.95
N GLN A 293 -14.68 22.17 -10.32
CA GLN A 293 -15.36 20.86 -10.37
C GLN A 293 -15.99 20.56 -11.74
N LYS A 294 -16.30 21.58 -12.56
CA LYS A 294 -16.81 21.38 -13.93
C LYS A 294 -15.70 21.06 -14.92
N LEU A 295 -14.54 21.70 -14.81
CA LEU A 295 -13.39 21.44 -15.69
C LEU A 295 -12.81 20.02 -15.52
N HIS A 296 -12.71 19.52 -14.28
CA HIS A 296 -12.28 18.13 -14.04
C HIS A 296 -13.28 17.07 -14.55
N LYS A 297 -14.60 17.34 -14.49
CA LYS A 297 -15.62 16.42 -15.02
C LYS A 297 -15.65 16.37 -16.55
N ILE A 298 -15.32 17.47 -17.23
CA ILE A 298 -15.29 17.54 -18.70
C ILE A 298 -14.04 16.82 -19.23
N ASN A 299 -12.87 17.01 -18.61
CA ASN A 299 -11.64 16.32 -19.03
C ASN A 299 -11.72 14.79 -18.83
N HIS A 300 -12.35 14.32 -17.75
CA HIS A 300 -12.50 12.88 -17.52
C HIS A 300 -13.40 12.19 -18.56
N LYS A 301 -14.44 12.87 -19.06
CA LYS A 301 -15.34 12.27 -20.07
C LYS A 301 -14.69 12.16 -21.45
N ASN A 302 -13.93 13.17 -21.87
CA ASN A 302 -13.28 13.17 -23.19
C ASN A 302 -12.13 12.16 -23.28
N VAL A 303 -11.34 12.02 -22.21
CA VAL A 303 -10.24 11.04 -22.14
C VAL A 303 -10.77 9.60 -22.11
N VAL A 304 -11.91 9.35 -21.47
CA VAL A 304 -12.52 8.01 -21.44
C VAL A 304 -13.09 7.64 -22.81
N SER A 305 -13.71 8.58 -23.55
CA SER A 305 -14.28 8.28 -24.87
C SER A 305 -13.22 8.04 -25.96
N GLU A 306 -12.13 8.81 -25.97
CA GLU A 306 -11.05 8.60 -26.95
C GLU A 306 -10.30 7.28 -26.73
N ASN A 307 -10.16 6.85 -25.47
CA ASN A 307 -9.48 5.60 -25.12
C ASN A 307 -10.33 4.35 -25.37
N THR A 308 -11.67 4.40 -25.23
CA THR A 308 -12.54 3.29 -25.65
C THR A 308 -12.53 3.08 -27.18
N ASP A 309 -12.41 4.16 -27.96
CA ASP A 309 -12.33 4.07 -29.42
C ASP A 309 -10.98 3.53 -29.91
N LEU A 310 -9.89 3.80 -29.20
CA LEU A 310 -8.58 3.19 -29.44
C LEU A 310 -8.58 1.69 -29.15
N MET A 311 -9.18 1.27 -28.04
CA MET A 311 -9.33 -0.16 -27.70
C MET A 311 -10.23 -0.91 -28.71
N ALA A 312 -11.31 -0.30 -29.19
CA ALA A 312 -12.18 -0.89 -30.21
C ALA A 312 -11.49 -1.04 -31.58
N LYS A 313 -10.55 -0.14 -31.93
CA LYS A 313 -9.76 -0.23 -33.17
C LYS A 313 -8.67 -1.29 -33.11
N LEU A 314 -8.06 -1.52 -31.94
CA LEU A 314 -7.06 -2.57 -31.75
C LEU A 314 -7.68 -3.98 -31.83
N VAL A 315 -8.87 -4.18 -31.27
CA VAL A 315 -9.59 -5.46 -31.30
C VAL A 315 -10.02 -5.87 -32.71
N LYS A 316 -10.23 -4.92 -33.64
CA LYS A 316 -10.60 -5.23 -35.04
C LYS A 316 -9.42 -5.65 -35.93
N ASN A 317 -8.18 -5.34 -35.55
CA ASN A 317 -7.00 -5.70 -36.34
C ASN A 317 -6.45 -7.09 -36.01
N GLU A 318 -6.84 -7.68 -34.87
CA GLU A 318 -6.36 -9.02 -34.47
C GLU A 318 -7.20 -10.18 -35.03
N SER A 319 -8.35 -9.91 -35.65
CA SER A 319 -9.20 -10.96 -36.27
C SER A 319 -8.67 -11.53 -37.60
N ASP A 320 -7.53 -11.04 -38.12
CA ASP A 320 -6.97 -11.46 -39.41
C ASP A 320 -5.72 -12.37 -39.32
N VAL A 321 -5.35 -12.86 -38.14
CA VAL A 321 -4.22 -13.79 -37.99
C VAL A 321 -4.70 -15.26 -37.96
N ARG A 322 -4.38 -15.98 -39.03
CA ARG A 322 -4.72 -17.40 -39.25
C ARG A 322 -4.19 -18.32 -38.15
N VAL A 323 -5.09 -19.18 -37.66
CA VAL A 323 -4.87 -20.26 -36.70
C VAL A 323 -3.89 -21.31 -37.27
N PHE A 324 -2.79 -21.58 -36.57
CA PHE A 324 -1.98 -22.78 -36.75
C PHE A 324 -2.40 -23.81 -35.70
N GLU A 325 -2.98 -24.93 -36.15
CA GLU A 325 -3.33 -26.07 -35.32
C GLU A 325 -2.06 -26.89 -34.98
N THR A 326 -1.89 -27.27 -33.71
CA THR A 326 -0.93 -28.30 -33.29
C THR A 326 -1.67 -29.53 -32.75
N PRO A 327 -1.25 -30.75 -33.10
CA PRO A 327 -1.99 -31.96 -32.77
C PRO A 327 -1.79 -32.42 -31.32
N SER A 328 -2.80 -33.13 -30.84
CA SER A 328 -2.94 -33.73 -29.53
C SER A 328 -1.96 -34.89 -29.29
N SER A 329 -1.46 -34.99 -28.06
CA SER A 329 -1.10 -36.30 -27.50
C SER A 329 -1.32 -36.32 -26.00
N THR A 330 -2.26 -37.16 -25.62
CA THR A 330 -2.57 -37.68 -24.30
C THR A 330 -1.37 -38.28 -23.59
N ASN A 331 -1.16 -37.92 -22.32
CA ASN A 331 -0.77 -38.91 -21.30
C ASN A 331 -1.16 -38.43 -19.90
N LYS A 332 -2.12 -39.14 -19.31
CA LYS A 332 -2.47 -39.06 -17.88
C LYS A 332 -1.58 -40.05 -17.12
N MET A 333 -0.97 -39.60 -16.02
CA MET A 333 -0.62 -40.46 -14.89
C MET A 333 -0.80 -39.71 -13.55
N PRO A 334 -0.96 -40.43 -12.42
CA PRO A 334 -1.88 -40.03 -11.35
C PRO A 334 -1.23 -39.56 -10.03
N THR A 335 -2.03 -38.79 -9.27
CA THR A 335 -2.16 -38.59 -7.80
C THR A 335 -0.98 -38.72 -6.82
N LYS A 336 -0.80 -37.66 -6.01
CA LYS A 336 -0.52 -37.53 -4.54
C LYS A 336 0.22 -36.19 -4.34
N GLY A 337 -0.21 -35.22 -3.51
CA GLY A 337 -0.50 -35.31 -2.08
C GLY A 337 0.74 -34.86 -1.30
N LEU A 338 0.87 -33.56 -1.00
CA LEU A 338 1.82 -32.86 -0.09
C LEU A 338 1.39 -31.37 -0.12
N GLY A 339 1.12 -30.62 0.97
CA GLY A 339 1.70 -30.66 2.30
C GLY A 339 2.85 -29.64 2.37
N GLU A 340 2.62 -28.52 3.08
CA GLU A 340 3.61 -27.51 3.55
C GLU A 340 4.11 -26.53 2.46
N TRP A 341 4.24 -25.21 2.67
CA TRP A 341 4.75 -24.43 3.82
C TRP A 341 4.07 -23.07 3.96
#